data_AF-A0A223NSB4-F1
#
_entry.id   AF-A0A223NSB4-F1
#
_cell.length_a   1.000
_cell.length_b   1.000
_cell.length_c   1.000
_cell.angle_alpha   90.00
_cell.angle_beta   90.00
_cell.angle_gamma   90.00
#
_symmetry.space_group_name_H-M   'P 1'
#
loop_
_entity.id
_entity.type
_entity.pdbx_description
1 polymer ?
#
loop_
_entity_poly.entity_id
_entity_poly.type
_entity_poly.pdbx_seq_one_letter_code
_entity_poly.pdbx_strand_id
1 'polypeptide(L)'
;MKFKPLAFLSLSAIAFLIACKNPAEKKQQTAANPIIGTWQLVSGATITKGQSQANSYPKDQQMIKIINDTHFAFLNHIMNTAKDSSNKFDAGGGRYTLKGDQYTEHLDYYKDKAWEGKPFTFTLTFSGDTLIQKGIEKVEGTGIDRVVIEKYLKVK
;
A
#
# COMPACT_ATOMS: atom_id res chain seq x y z
N MET A 1 -19.33 37.33 -77.86
CA MET A 1 -18.71 37.47 -76.52
C MET A 1 -19.06 36.25 -75.69
N LYS A 2 -18.11 35.36 -75.40
CA LYS A 2 -18.33 34.17 -74.55
C LYS A 2 -17.64 34.42 -73.20
N PHE A 3 -18.43 34.64 -72.15
CA PHE A 3 -17.93 34.72 -70.77
C PHE A 3 -17.67 33.30 -70.25
N LYS A 4 -16.46 33.03 -69.77
CA LYS A 4 -16.12 31.83 -68.99
C LYS A 4 -16.52 32.06 -67.53
N PRO A 5 -17.15 31.10 -66.84
CA PRO A 5 -17.20 31.15 -65.39
C PRO A 5 -15.90 30.59 -64.81
N LEU A 6 -15.41 31.36 -63.85
CA LEU A 6 -14.21 31.21 -63.05
C LEU A 6 -14.32 29.95 -62.17
N ALA A 7 -13.33 29.06 -62.25
CA ALA A 7 -13.24 27.90 -61.36
C ALA A 7 -13.03 28.39 -59.92
N PHE A 8 -13.98 28.09 -59.04
CA PHE A 8 -13.89 28.42 -57.63
C PHE A 8 -12.83 27.53 -56.96
N LEU A 9 -11.85 28.20 -56.35
CA LEU A 9 -10.83 27.63 -55.48
C LEU A 9 -11.46 26.68 -54.44
N SER A 10 -11.09 25.40 -54.49
CA SER A 10 -11.13 24.51 -53.34
C SER A 10 -9.72 24.47 -52.74
N LEU A 11 -9.42 25.45 -51.90
CA LEU A 11 -8.17 25.54 -51.15
C LEU A 11 -8.48 25.27 -49.67
N SER A 12 -8.72 24.01 -49.31
CA SER A 12 -8.74 23.61 -47.90
C SER A 12 -8.57 22.10 -47.77
N ALA A 13 -7.33 21.61 -47.87
CA ALA A 13 -7.04 20.21 -47.56
C ALA A 13 -5.56 19.93 -47.19
N ILE A 14 -4.82 20.85 -46.56
CA ILE A 14 -3.46 20.53 -46.06
C ILE A 14 -3.16 21.31 -44.78
N ALA A 15 -3.73 20.90 -43.63
CA ALA A 15 -3.30 21.45 -42.33
C ALA A 15 -3.54 20.49 -41.13
N PHE A 16 -3.44 19.17 -41.31
CA PHE A 16 -3.73 18.20 -40.24
C PHE A 16 -2.61 17.19 -39.91
N LEU A 17 -1.33 17.52 -40.16
CA LEU A 17 -0.22 16.59 -39.88
C LEU A 17 0.85 17.07 -38.90
N ILE A 18 0.61 18.13 -38.09
CA ILE A 18 1.62 18.63 -37.12
C ILE A 18 1.24 18.36 -35.65
N ALA A 19 0.24 17.52 -35.39
CA ALA A 19 -0.11 17.11 -34.03
C ALA A 19 0.43 15.69 -33.74
N CYS A 20 1.73 15.56 -33.50
CA CYS A 20 2.36 14.51 -32.67
C CYS A 20 3.89 14.58 -32.78
N LYS A 21 4.49 15.64 -32.23
CA LYS A 21 5.87 15.59 -31.74
C LYS A 21 5.90 16.22 -30.36
N ASN A 22 5.22 15.59 -29.40
CA ASN A 22 5.57 15.81 -28.01
C ASN A 22 6.98 15.23 -27.84
N PRO A 23 7.96 16.01 -27.37
CA PRO A 23 9.19 15.42 -26.85
C PRO A 23 8.76 14.35 -25.86
N ALA A 24 9.25 13.13 -26.03
CA ALA A 24 9.05 12.08 -25.05
C ALA A 24 9.49 12.66 -23.69
N GLU A 25 8.53 13.03 -22.85
CA GLU A 25 8.79 13.27 -21.45
C GLU A 25 9.51 12.02 -20.99
N LYS A 26 10.77 12.18 -20.60
CA LYS A 26 11.47 11.15 -19.86
C LYS A 26 10.60 10.90 -18.65
N LYS A 27 9.76 9.85 -18.68
CA LYS A 27 9.21 9.26 -17.47
C LYS A 27 10.44 8.96 -16.65
N GLN A 28 10.72 9.84 -15.69
CA GLN A 28 11.66 9.61 -14.65
C GLN A 28 11.14 8.34 -14.00
N GLN A 29 11.78 7.22 -14.29
CA GLN A 29 11.47 5.95 -13.69
C GLN A 29 11.88 6.11 -12.25
N THR A 30 10.96 6.68 -11.45
CA THR A 30 11.06 6.70 -10.00
C THR A 30 11.39 5.27 -9.63
N ALA A 31 12.56 5.05 -9.03
CA ALA A 31 12.94 3.73 -8.55
C ALA A 31 11.71 3.18 -7.80
N ALA A 32 11.18 2.05 -8.27
CA ALA A 32 9.95 1.51 -7.72
C ALA A 32 10.15 1.36 -6.21
N ASN A 33 9.37 2.10 -5.42
CA ASN A 33 9.50 2.06 -3.98
C ASN A 33 9.22 0.60 -3.54
N PRO A 34 10.19 -0.11 -2.94
CA PRO A 34 10.11 -1.56 -2.76
C PRO A 34 8.92 -1.98 -1.90
N ILE A 35 8.40 -1.07 -1.06
CA ILE A 35 7.24 -1.30 -0.20
C ILE A 35 5.91 -1.42 -0.97
N ILE A 36 5.84 -0.89 -2.19
CA ILE A 36 4.59 -0.85 -2.96
C ILE A 36 4.21 -2.26 -3.41
N GLY A 37 2.98 -2.66 -3.09
CA GLY A 37 2.43 -3.96 -3.45
C GLY A 37 1.46 -4.52 -2.41
N THR A 38 1.08 -5.77 -2.65
CA THR A 38 0.29 -6.57 -1.70
C THR A 38 1.22 -7.54 -0.98
N TRP A 39 1.10 -7.59 0.33
CA TRP A 39 1.99 -8.31 1.24
C TRP A 39 1.16 -9.27 2.10
N GLN A 40 1.39 -10.56 1.97
CA GLN A 40 0.74 -11.57 2.78
C GLN A 40 1.59 -11.85 4.02
N LEU A 41 0.96 -11.76 5.20
CA LEU A 41 1.62 -12.08 6.46
C LEU A 41 1.90 -13.57 6.54
N VAL A 42 3.13 -13.94 6.90
CA VAL A 42 3.55 -15.35 7.03
C VAL A 42 4.00 -15.73 8.45
N SER A 43 4.42 -14.76 9.26
CA SER A 43 4.74 -14.99 10.67
C SER A 43 4.76 -13.69 11.47
N GLY A 44 4.50 -13.79 12.78
CA GLY A 44 4.54 -12.67 13.71
C GLY A 44 5.15 -13.08 15.05
N ALA A 45 5.76 -12.13 15.73
CA ALA A 45 6.26 -12.33 17.08
C ALA A 45 6.01 -11.09 17.91
N THR A 46 5.71 -11.29 19.18
CA THR A 46 5.57 -10.23 20.17
C THR A 46 6.56 -10.48 21.30
N ILE A 47 7.41 -9.49 21.59
CA ILE A 47 8.35 -9.57 22.70
C ILE A 47 7.88 -8.62 23.79
N THR A 48 7.51 -9.17 24.94
CA THR A 48 7.04 -8.41 26.11
C THR A 48 8.00 -8.67 27.27
N LYS A 49 8.56 -7.63 27.89
CA LYS A 49 9.49 -7.76 29.04
C LYS A 49 10.67 -8.73 28.80
N GLY A 50 11.21 -8.75 27.59
CA GLY A 50 12.35 -9.61 27.21
C GLY A 50 12.00 -11.08 26.95
N GLN A 51 10.74 -11.49 27.15
CA GLN A 51 10.28 -12.82 26.73
C GLN A 51 9.67 -12.74 25.34
N SER A 52 10.27 -13.48 24.40
CA SER A 52 9.73 -13.62 23.05
C SER A 52 8.58 -14.61 23.07
N GLN A 53 7.38 -14.13 22.77
CA GLN A 53 6.25 -14.97 22.40
C GLN A 53 6.14 -14.93 20.89
N ALA A 54 6.63 -15.99 20.25
CA ALA A 54 6.33 -16.22 18.83
C ALA A 54 4.84 -16.52 18.74
N ASN A 55 4.06 -15.54 18.29
CA ASN A 55 2.67 -15.78 17.97
C ASN A 55 2.66 -16.52 16.63
N SER A 56 2.54 -17.85 16.66
CA SER A 56 2.06 -18.54 15.47
C SER A 56 0.64 -18.01 15.24
N TYR A 57 0.47 -17.11 14.26
CA TYR A 57 -0.88 -16.78 13.79
C TYR A 57 -1.61 -18.11 13.57
N PRO A 58 -2.87 -18.23 14.02
CA PRO A 58 -3.71 -19.38 13.74
C PRO A 58 -3.51 -19.83 12.30
N LYS A 59 -3.35 -21.14 12.07
CA LYS A 59 -3.06 -21.68 10.73
C LYS A 59 -4.12 -21.31 9.69
N ASP A 60 -5.31 -20.97 10.16
CA ASP A 60 -6.50 -20.56 9.41
C ASP A 60 -6.67 -19.03 9.35
N GLN A 61 -5.79 -18.24 9.94
CA GLN A 61 -5.78 -16.79 9.82
C GLN A 61 -5.03 -16.36 8.55
N GLN A 62 -5.68 -15.52 7.75
CA GLN A 62 -5.07 -14.88 6.60
C GLN A 62 -5.10 -13.36 6.79
N MET A 63 -3.94 -12.73 6.63
CA MET A 63 -3.82 -11.28 6.66
C MET A 63 -3.01 -10.81 5.46
N ILE A 64 -3.52 -9.77 4.80
CA ILE A 64 -2.80 -9.03 3.76
C ILE A 64 -2.66 -7.57 4.15
N LYS A 65 -1.57 -6.95 3.71
CA LYS A 65 -1.35 -5.51 3.73
C LYS A 65 -1.17 -5.03 2.30
N ILE A 66 -1.95 -4.06 1.88
CA ILE A 66 -1.90 -3.44 0.56
C ILE A 66 -1.29 -2.05 0.75
N ILE A 67 -0.19 -1.77 0.06
CA ILE A 67 0.52 -0.48 0.15
C ILE A 67 0.63 0.08 -1.25
N ASN A 68 -0.01 1.24 -1.46
CA ASN A 68 0.11 2.04 -2.68
C ASN A 68 1.01 3.25 -2.43
N ASP A 69 1.08 4.21 -3.36
CA ASP A 69 2.02 5.33 -3.28
C ASP A 69 1.84 6.25 -2.06
N THR A 70 0.66 6.24 -1.44
CA THR A 70 0.28 7.22 -0.40
C THR A 70 -0.38 6.61 0.83
N HIS A 71 -0.95 5.42 0.69
CA HIS A 71 -1.80 4.78 1.69
C HIS A 71 -1.47 3.30 1.83
N PHE A 72 -1.83 2.78 3.00
CA PHE A 72 -1.87 1.37 3.29
C PHE A 72 -3.28 0.96 3.72
N ALA A 73 -3.58 -0.31 3.56
CA ALA A 73 -4.71 -0.97 4.19
C ALA A 73 -4.28 -2.37 4.64
N PHE A 74 -4.82 -2.85 5.75
CA PHE A 74 -4.72 -4.26 6.14
C PHE A 74 -6.10 -4.88 6.20
N LEU A 75 -6.14 -6.17 5.86
CA LEU A 75 -7.32 -7.01 5.98
C LEU A 75 -6.90 -8.30 6.66
N ASN A 76 -7.67 -8.75 7.63
CA ASN A 76 -7.42 -9.93 8.43
C ASN A 76 -8.72 -10.71 8.62
N HIS A 77 -8.69 -12.04 8.46
CA HIS A 77 -9.82 -12.91 8.77
C HIS A 77 -9.41 -14.36 8.99
N ILE A 78 -10.30 -15.14 9.59
CA ILE A 78 -10.22 -16.59 9.74
C ILE A 78 -10.93 -17.25 8.55
N MET A 79 -10.20 -18.04 7.77
CA MET A 79 -10.65 -18.63 6.50
C MET A 79 -11.70 -19.73 6.68
N ASN A 80 -11.57 -20.54 7.72
CA ASN A 80 -12.39 -21.75 7.92
C ASN A 80 -13.51 -21.50 8.94
N THR A 81 -14.37 -20.52 8.65
CA THR A 81 -15.53 -20.19 9.49
C THR A 81 -16.85 -20.49 8.78
N ALA A 82 -17.94 -20.47 9.54
CA ALA A 82 -19.27 -20.60 8.96
C ALA A 82 -19.52 -19.47 7.95
N LYS A 83 -20.50 -19.66 7.05
CA LYS A 83 -20.92 -18.63 6.09
C LYS A 83 -21.76 -17.55 6.79
N ASP A 84 -21.18 -16.95 7.80
CA ASP A 84 -21.71 -15.87 8.63
C ASP A 84 -20.58 -14.86 8.93
N SER A 85 -20.85 -13.89 9.80
CA SER A 85 -19.87 -12.85 10.17
C SER A 85 -18.96 -13.27 11.35
N SER A 86 -18.82 -14.56 11.65
CA SER A 86 -17.99 -15.06 12.76
C SER A 86 -16.49 -15.20 12.43
N ASN A 87 -16.10 -14.86 11.20
CA ASN A 87 -14.73 -14.96 10.66
C ASN A 87 -13.67 -14.07 11.34
N LYS A 88 -14.03 -13.38 12.43
CA LYS A 88 -13.17 -12.42 13.15
C LYS A 88 -12.49 -11.42 12.21
N PHE A 89 -13.24 -10.95 11.21
CA PHE A 89 -12.73 -9.97 10.27
C PHE A 89 -12.26 -8.70 11.00
N ASP A 90 -11.08 -8.24 10.65
CA ASP A 90 -10.52 -6.98 11.11
C ASP A 90 -9.82 -6.26 9.96
N ALA A 91 -10.00 -4.95 9.87
CA ALA A 91 -9.43 -4.16 8.81
C ALA A 91 -9.26 -2.71 9.23
N GLY A 92 -8.28 -2.07 8.62
CA GLY A 92 -8.00 -0.67 8.82
C GLY A 92 -7.04 -0.16 7.76
N GLY A 93 -6.81 1.15 7.74
CA GLY A 93 -5.90 1.76 6.79
C GLY A 93 -5.79 3.25 6.97
N GLY A 94 -4.97 3.85 6.13
CA GLY A 94 -4.74 5.29 6.15
C GLY A 94 -3.45 5.64 5.42
N ARG A 95 -2.96 6.84 5.66
CA ARG A 95 -1.72 7.33 5.07
C ARG A 95 -0.50 6.73 5.74
N TYR A 96 0.62 6.76 5.04
CA TYR A 96 1.91 6.45 5.64
C TYR A 96 3.00 7.42 5.20
N THR A 97 4.11 7.41 5.92
CA THR A 97 5.36 8.02 5.48
C THR A 97 6.48 6.97 5.49
N LEU A 98 7.40 7.07 4.52
CA LEU A 98 8.59 6.23 4.46
C LEU A 98 9.83 7.12 4.32
N LYS A 99 10.74 7.06 5.28
CA LYS A 99 12.01 7.80 5.30
C LYS A 99 13.15 6.81 5.55
N GLY A 100 13.84 6.43 4.47
CA GLY A 100 14.81 5.33 4.55
C GLY A 100 14.08 4.01 4.84
N ASP A 101 14.44 3.37 5.94
CA ASP A 101 13.80 2.15 6.46
C ASP A 101 12.67 2.45 7.48
N GLN A 102 12.47 3.71 7.86
CA GLN A 102 11.46 4.10 8.83
C GLN A 102 10.12 4.31 8.15
N TYR A 103 9.18 3.40 8.43
CA TYR A 103 7.82 3.40 7.92
C TYR A 103 6.85 3.74 9.05
N THR A 104 6.10 4.83 8.89
CA THR A 104 5.11 5.28 9.88
C THR A 104 3.72 5.23 9.29
N GLU A 105 2.86 4.41 9.87
CA GLU A 105 1.43 4.31 9.56
C GLU A 105 0.63 5.34 10.36
N HIS A 106 -0.28 6.03 9.70
CA HIS A 106 -1.27 6.92 10.29
C HIS A 106 -2.65 6.32 10.02
N LEU A 107 -3.26 5.74 11.05
CA LEU A 107 -4.54 5.06 10.91
C LEU A 107 -5.65 6.09 10.73
N ASP A 108 -6.18 6.23 9.52
CA ASP A 108 -7.24 7.19 9.19
C ASP A 108 -8.62 6.52 9.25
N TYR A 109 -8.67 5.20 9.11
CA TYR A 109 -9.89 4.38 9.10
C TYR A 109 -9.69 3.16 9.99
N TYR A 110 -10.41 3.09 11.10
CA TYR A 110 -10.46 1.88 11.93
C TYR A 110 -11.76 1.80 12.74
N LYS A 111 -12.15 0.59 13.13
CA LYS A 111 -13.40 0.38 13.91
C LYS A 111 -13.35 1.03 15.29
N ASP A 112 -12.16 1.18 15.87
CA ASP A 112 -11.93 1.82 17.16
C ASP A 112 -11.24 3.18 16.96
N LYS A 113 -12.02 4.24 17.15
CA LYS A 113 -11.58 5.63 16.99
C LYS A 113 -10.45 6.04 17.91
N ALA A 114 -10.24 5.33 19.02
CA ALA A 114 -9.12 5.62 19.91
C ALA A 114 -7.76 5.41 19.23
N TRP A 115 -7.71 4.64 18.13
CA TRP A 115 -6.49 4.40 17.36
C TRP A 115 -6.32 5.33 16.16
N GLU A 116 -7.39 6.01 15.73
CA GLU A 116 -7.32 6.93 14.59
C GLU A 116 -6.38 8.11 14.88
N GLY A 117 -5.56 8.49 13.89
CA GLY A 117 -4.58 9.56 14.00
C GLY A 117 -3.32 9.24 14.81
N LYS A 118 -3.25 8.10 15.51
CA LYS A 118 -2.02 7.68 16.21
C LYS A 118 -0.97 7.20 15.20
N PRO A 119 0.29 7.63 15.33
CA PRO A 119 1.37 7.12 14.50
C PRO A 119 1.87 5.77 15.01
N PHE A 120 2.06 4.81 14.10
CA PHE A 120 2.72 3.55 14.37
C PHE A 120 3.98 3.47 13.52
N THR A 121 5.14 3.52 14.17
CA THR A 121 6.43 3.54 13.47
C THR A 121 7.09 2.18 13.54
N PHE A 122 7.55 1.73 12.38
CA PHE A 122 8.24 0.48 12.17
C PHE A 122 9.56 0.72 11.42
N THR A 123 10.53 -0.13 11.69
CA THR A 123 11.74 -0.28 10.87
C THR A 123 11.52 -1.44 9.90
N LEU A 124 11.78 -1.20 8.61
CA LEU A 124 11.59 -2.17 7.54
C LEU A 124 12.91 -2.81 7.11
N THR A 125 12.87 -4.08 6.73
CA THR A 125 13.98 -4.77 6.08
C THR A 125 13.45 -5.57 4.90
N PHE A 126 14.06 -5.40 3.74
CA PHE A 126 13.68 -6.11 2.51
C PHE A 126 14.73 -7.17 2.15
N SER A 127 14.28 -8.35 1.74
CA SER A 127 15.12 -9.42 1.19
C SER A 127 14.34 -10.15 0.08
N GLY A 128 14.60 -9.77 -1.17
CA GLY A 128 13.83 -10.26 -2.33
C GLY A 128 12.33 -9.95 -2.16
N ASP A 129 11.50 -10.99 -2.22
CA ASP A 129 10.04 -10.91 -2.03
C ASP A 129 9.62 -10.87 -0.54
N THR A 130 10.57 -10.74 0.39
CA THR A 130 10.30 -10.70 1.84
C THR A 130 10.38 -9.28 2.37
N LEU A 131 9.35 -8.88 3.13
CA LEU A 131 9.33 -7.68 3.96
C LEU A 131 9.30 -8.09 5.43
N ILE A 132 10.23 -7.59 6.23
CA ILE A 132 10.18 -7.68 7.69
C ILE A 132 9.89 -6.29 8.24
N GLN A 133 8.85 -6.20 9.07
CA GLN A 133 8.43 -5.00 9.76
C GLN A 133 8.68 -5.20 11.26
N LYS A 134 9.38 -4.26 11.91
CA LYS A 134 9.60 -4.30 13.36
C LYS A 134 9.17 -2.98 14.00
N GLY A 135 8.23 -3.03 14.94
CA GLY A 135 7.71 -1.85 15.64
C GLY A 135 7.80 -2.01 17.16
N ILE A 136 7.80 -0.88 17.85
CA ILE A 136 7.58 -0.83 19.30
C ILE A 136 6.16 -0.33 19.49
N GLU A 137 5.27 -1.20 19.96
CA GLU A 137 3.93 -0.82 20.34
C GLU A 137 3.95 -0.42 21.80
N LYS A 138 3.97 0.90 22.04
CA LYS A 138 3.83 1.51 23.35
C LYS A 138 2.59 2.37 23.37
N VAL A 139 1.61 1.99 24.18
CA VAL A 139 0.39 2.78 24.37
C VAL A 139 0.40 3.33 25.80
N GLU A 140 0.59 4.63 25.92
CA GLU A 140 0.62 5.30 27.21
C GLU A 140 -0.72 5.13 27.94
N GLY A 141 -0.66 4.83 29.24
CA GLY A 141 -1.84 4.62 30.08
C GLY A 141 -2.48 3.22 30.00
N THR A 142 -2.04 2.34 29.09
CA THR A 142 -2.58 0.96 28.99
C THR A 142 -1.63 -0.12 29.48
N GLY A 143 -0.37 0.24 29.77
CA GLY A 143 0.67 -0.72 30.20
C GLY A 143 1.21 -1.62 29.08
N ILE A 144 0.82 -1.37 27.83
CA ILE A 144 1.35 -2.09 26.66
C ILE A 144 2.74 -1.52 26.32
N ASP A 145 3.75 -2.38 26.43
CA ASP A 145 5.12 -2.15 25.98
C ASP A 145 5.63 -3.46 25.38
N ARG A 146 5.54 -3.57 24.05
CA ARG A 146 5.91 -4.79 23.33
C ARG A 146 6.56 -4.47 21.99
N VAL A 147 7.54 -5.29 21.60
CA VAL A 147 8.10 -5.27 20.25
C VAL A 147 7.27 -6.20 19.38
N VAL A 148 6.77 -5.70 18.27
CA VAL A 148 6.07 -6.48 17.25
C VAL A 148 7.02 -6.69 16.07
N ILE A 149 7.18 -7.94 15.65
CA ILE A 149 7.97 -8.31 14.46
C ILE A 149 7.05 -9.09 13.55
N GLU A 150 6.86 -8.60 12.33
CA GLU A 150 6.02 -9.23 11.31
C GLU A 150 6.84 -9.52 10.06
N LYS A 151 6.63 -10.69 9.48
CA LYS A 151 7.24 -11.09 8.22
C LYS A 151 6.14 -11.28 7.19
N TYR A 152 6.34 -10.68 6.03
CA TYR A 152 5.44 -10.75 4.89
C TYR A 152 6.16 -11.29 3.66
N LEU A 153 5.39 -11.91 2.77
CA LEU A 153 5.79 -12.23 1.40
C LEU A 153 4.97 -11.42 0.41
N LYS A 154 5.62 -10.93 -0.64
CA LYS A 154 4.95 -10.21 -1.73
C LYS A 154 4.04 -11.16 -2.51
N VAL A 155 2.79 -10.75 -2.71
CA VAL A 155 1.81 -11.47 -3.54
C VAL A 155 2.12 -11.19 -5.01
N LYS A 156 2.08 -12.24 -5.85
CA LYS A 156 2.39 -12.21 -7.28
C LYS A 156 1.14 -12.24 -8.14
#